data_AF-A0A6H5J829-F1
#
_entry.id   AF-A0A6H5J829-F1
#
_cell.length_a   1.000
_cell.length_b   1.000
_cell.length_c   1.000
_cell.angle_alpha   90.00
_cell.angle_beta   90.00
_cell.angle_gamma   90.00
#
_symmetry.space_group_name_H-M   'P 1'
#
loop_
_entity.id
_entity.type
_entity.pdbx_description
1 polymer ?
#
loop_
_entity_poly.entity_id
_entity_poly.type
_entity_poly.pdbx_seq_one_letter_code
_entity_poly.pdbx_strand_id
1 'polypeptide(L)'
;MFRLDTVVGAIFASVSLASADVSHLFDATTTTTTQGPPNPYSFQYVAGRLPGHIDRVHAESGDGTGRVQGSYSFVDPKSIVRTVEYTVDENGYHPTLTGYDDILRQPQDSEAVRREKERHALLFQKIATRNSQGIPANLPRDTKSVANAKVRHADLYQRIAAEHAAIAAQREAQRLAYEATSVPNEVREYDFNYN
;
A
#
# COMPACT_ATOMS: atom_id res chain seq x y z
N MET A 1 36.88 -1.91 81.02
CA MET A 1 37.01 -3.37 81.07
C MET A 1 35.69 -3.95 80.56
N PHE A 2 35.77 -4.83 79.56
CA PHE A 2 34.68 -5.48 78.79
C PHE A 2 34.04 -4.70 77.63
N ARG A 3 33.55 -5.48 76.67
CA ARG A 3 33.72 -5.43 75.19
C ARG A 3 32.36 -5.74 74.53
N LEU A 4 32.25 -5.44 73.23
CA LEU A 4 31.34 -6.03 72.21
C LEU A 4 29.84 -5.63 72.32
N ASP A 5 29.04 -5.38 71.27
CA ASP A 5 29.06 -5.85 69.87
C ASP A 5 28.34 -4.91 68.88
N THR A 6 28.79 -5.02 67.63
CA THR A 6 28.25 -4.44 66.39
C THR A 6 27.04 -5.23 65.89
N VAL A 7 25.95 -4.55 65.48
CA VAL A 7 24.96 -5.12 64.55
C VAL A 7 24.59 -4.08 63.48
N VAL A 8 25.13 -4.28 62.28
CA VAL A 8 24.74 -3.58 61.05
C VAL A 8 23.59 -4.37 60.43
N GLY A 9 22.38 -3.81 60.46
CA GLY A 9 21.21 -4.38 59.78
C GLY A 9 21.17 -3.93 58.32
N ALA A 10 21.62 -4.79 57.40
CA ALA A 10 21.48 -4.59 55.96
C ALA A 10 20.08 -5.06 55.50
N ILE A 11 19.22 -4.12 55.09
CA ILE A 11 17.93 -4.41 54.46
C ILE A 11 18.22 -4.76 53.00
N PHE A 12 18.19 -6.06 52.65
CA PHE A 12 18.18 -6.51 51.27
C PHE A 12 16.76 -6.43 50.72
N ALA A 13 16.51 -5.43 49.87
CA ALA A 13 15.29 -5.37 49.05
C ALA A 13 15.36 -6.48 47.98
N SER A 14 14.57 -7.53 48.18
CA SER A 14 14.38 -8.60 47.20
C SER A 14 13.62 -8.08 45.99
N VAL A 15 14.33 -7.79 44.90
CA VAL A 15 13.71 -7.57 43.58
C VAL A 15 13.30 -8.93 43.03
N SER A 16 12.02 -9.26 43.11
CA SER A 16 11.45 -10.43 42.43
C SER A 16 11.42 -10.16 40.92
N LEU A 17 12.42 -10.66 40.19
CA LEU A 17 12.29 -10.88 38.75
C LEU A 17 11.32 -12.04 38.54
N ALA A 18 10.05 -11.71 38.29
CA ALA A 18 9.10 -12.68 37.76
C ALA A 18 9.47 -12.92 36.28
N SER A 19 10.19 -14.01 36.01
CA SER A 19 10.31 -14.54 34.66
C SER A 19 8.94 -15.11 34.29
N ALA A 20 8.14 -14.35 33.54
CA ALA A 20 6.93 -14.88 32.91
C ALA A 20 7.38 -15.82 31.78
N ASP A 21 7.03 -17.09 31.90
CA ASP A 21 7.23 -18.07 30.83
C ASP A 21 6.22 -17.77 29.71
N VAL A 22 6.72 -17.36 28.54
CA VAL A 22 5.92 -17.02 27.35
C VAL A 22 5.88 -18.21 26.37
N SER A 23 6.31 -19.39 26.79
CA SER A 23 6.32 -20.61 25.96
C SER A 23 4.94 -20.96 25.37
N HIS A 24 3.85 -20.58 26.03
CA HIS A 24 2.48 -20.78 25.56
C HIS A 24 2.02 -19.77 24.49
N LEU A 25 2.77 -18.68 24.24
CA LEU A 25 2.48 -17.78 23.11
C LEU A 25 3.09 -18.26 21.79
N PHE A 26 3.84 -19.38 21.81
CA PHE A 26 4.42 -20.00 20.61
C PHE A 26 3.63 -21.20 20.09
N ASP A 27 2.36 -21.34 20.46
CA ASP A 27 1.42 -22.11 19.64
C ASP A 27 0.98 -21.26 18.45
N ALA A 28 1.92 -20.94 17.56
CA ALA A 28 1.63 -20.59 16.18
C ALA A 28 1.17 -21.86 15.45
N THR A 29 0.08 -22.45 15.93
CA THR A 29 -0.72 -23.34 15.11
C THR A 29 -1.44 -22.42 14.14
N THR A 30 -0.82 -22.17 12.99
CA THR A 30 -1.54 -21.74 11.80
C THR A 30 -2.54 -22.84 11.51
N THR A 31 -3.73 -22.76 12.12
CA THR A 31 -4.88 -23.59 11.78
C THR A 31 -5.37 -23.09 10.43
N THR A 32 -4.63 -23.41 9.38
CA THR A 32 -5.19 -23.50 8.04
C THR A 32 -6.16 -24.67 8.11
N THR A 33 -7.41 -24.39 8.45
CA THR A 33 -8.51 -25.31 8.15
C THR A 33 -8.38 -25.60 6.66
N THR A 34 -7.99 -26.82 6.31
CA THR A 34 -8.17 -27.35 4.97
C THR A 34 -9.67 -27.25 4.70
N GLN A 35 -10.10 -26.15 4.07
CA GLN A 35 -11.49 -25.97 3.66
C GLN A 35 -11.81 -27.13 2.74
N GLY A 36 -12.66 -28.04 3.21
CA GLY A 36 -13.38 -28.92 2.31
C GLY A 36 -14.17 -28.10 1.29
N PRO A 37 -14.64 -28.72 0.19
CA PRO A 37 -15.48 -28.03 -0.78
C PRO A 37 -16.62 -27.28 -0.06
N PRO A 38 -16.91 -26.03 -0.44
CA PRO A 38 -17.92 -25.24 0.24
C PRO A 38 -19.27 -25.96 0.21
N ASN A 39 -20.00 -25.97 1.32
CA ASN A 39 -21.36 -26.52 1.33
C ASN A 39 -22.33 -25.45 0.82
N PRO A 40 -23.35 -25.83 0.03
CA PRO A 40 -24.38 -24.88 -0.39
C PRO A 40 -25.15 -24.36 0.83
N TYR A 41 -25.50 -23.08 0.79
CA TYR A 41 -26.28 -22.43 1.83
C TYR A 41 -27.22 -21.39 1.23
N SER A 42 -28.26 -21.04 1.97
CA SER A 42 -29.14 -19.94 1.64
C SER A 42 -29.71 -19.37 2.93
N PHE A 43 -29.69 -18.05 3.06
CA PHE A 43 -30.31 -17.38 4.18
C PHE A 43 -30.96 -16.08 3.73
N GLN A 44 -31.95 -15.63 4.51
CA GLN A 44 -32.55 -14.33 4.37
C GLN A 44 -32.92 -13.78 5.74
N TYR A 45 -32.81 -12.48 5.93
CA TYR A 45 -33.36 -11.80 7.09
C TYR A 45 -33.91 -10.43 6.73
N VAL A 46 -34.87 -10.00 7.53
CA VAL A 46 -35.45 -8.65 7.50
C VAL A 46 -35.30 -8.02 8.88
N ALA A 47 -34.96 -6.75 8.94
CA ALA A 47 -34.78 -6.03 10.19
C ALA A 47 -35.33 -4.61 10.14
N GLY A 48 -35.99 -4.21 11.23
CA GLY A 48 -36.53 -2.87 11.47
C GLY A 48 -35.83 -2.16 12.61
N ARG A 49 -35.77 -0.82 12.56
CA ARG A 49 -35.40 -0.01 13.74
C ARG A 49 -36.61 0.28 14.63
N LEU A 50 -37.78 0.45 14.02
CA LEU A 50 -39.05 0.71 14.70
C LEU A 50 -39.95 -0.53 14.64
N PRO A 51 -40.76 -0.80 15.68
CA PRO A 51 -41.75 -1.88 15.65
C PRO A 51 -42.67 -1.74 14.43
N GLY A 52 -42.78 -2.80 13.61
CA GLY A 52 -43.64 -2.81 12.43
C GLY A 52 -43.04 -2.20 11.16
N HIS A 53 -41.78 -1.76 11.17
CA HIS A 53 -41.10 -1.21 10.00
C HIS A 53 -39.95 -2.12 9.54
N ILE A 54 -39.71 -2.21 8.23
CA ILE A 54 -38.57 -2.95 7.65
C ILE A 54 -37.66 -1.92 6.98
N ASP A 55 -36.44 -1.78 7.49
CA ASP A 55 -35.47 -0.81 7.00
C ASP A 55 -34.24 -1.46 6.39
N ARG A 56 -34.03 -2.76 6.65
CA ARG A 56 -32.88 -3.55 6.20
C ARG A 56 -33.35 -4.92 5.75
N VAL A 57 -32.88 -5.36 4.60
CA VAL A 57 -33.15 -6.69 4.05
C VAL A 57 -31.85 -7.26 3.52
N HIS A 58 -31.59 -8.52 3.83
CA HIS A 58 -30.45 -9.24 3.31
C HIS A 58 -30.86 -10.64 2.87
N ALA A 59 -30.38 -11.06 1.72
CA ALA A 59 -30.49 -12.44 1.26
C ALA A 59 -29.21 -12.82 0.54
N GLU A 60 -28.72 -14.03 0.79
CA GLU A 60 -27.52 -14.58 0.14
C GLU A 60 -27.66 -16.09 -0.02
N SER A 61 -27.09 -16.62 -1.09
CA SER A 61 -26.96 -18.05 -1.33
C SER A 61 -25.59 -18.37 -1.92
N GLY A 62 -24.97 -19.43 -1.40
CA GLY A 62 -23.78 -20.05 -1.98
C GLY A 62 -24.13 -21.40 -2.58
N ASP A 63 -23.59 -21.71 -3.76
CA ASP A 63 -23.86 -22.96 -4.49
C ASP A 63 -22.97 -24.14 -4.07
N GLY A 64 -22.03 -23.90 -3.15
CA GLY A 64 -21.07 -24.89 -2.70
C GLY A 64 -19.93 -25.19 -3.69
N THR A 65 -19.87 -24.46 -4.81
CA THR A 65 -18.75 -24.54 -5.77
C THR A 65 -17.74 -23.41 -5.59
N GLY A 66 -18.04 -22.48 -4.69
CA GLY A 66 -17.26 -21.27 -4.43
C GLY A 66 -17.93 -20.01 -4.97
N ARG A 67 -19.08 -20.13 -5.65
CA ARG A 67 -19.89 -18.98 -6.04
C ARG A 67 -20.90 -18.60 -4.96
N VAL A 68 -21.01 -17.30 -4.72
CA VAL A 68 -21.95 -16.71 -3.77
C VAL A 68 -22.66 -15.56 -4.46
N GLN A 69 -23.97 -15.47 -4.32
CA GLN A 69 -24.74 -14.33 -4.81
C GLN A 69 -25.70 -13.85 -3.73
N GLY A 70 -25.90 -12.55 -3.65
CA GLY A 70 -26.77 -11.99 -2.65
C GLY A 70 -27.15 -10.55 -2.93
N SER A 71 -28.04 -10.03 -2.09
CA SER A 71 -28.38 -8.62 -2.06
C SER A 71 -28.50 -8.14 -0.62
N TYR A 72 -28.05 -6.91 -0.40
CA TYR A 72 -28.22 -6.18 0.85
C TYR A 72 -28.86 -4.85 0.55
N SER A 73 -29.99 -4.55 1.20
CA SER A 73 -30.67 -3.27 1.03
C SER A 73 -30.96 -2.61 2.37
N PHE A 74 -30.89 -1.29 2.40
CA PHE A 74 -31.23 -0.50 3.57
C PHE A 74 -31.75 0.90 3.23
N VAL A 75 -32.52 1.48 4.15
CA VAL A 75 -33.05 2.84 4.03
C VAL A 75 -32.12 3.84 4.71
N ASP A 76 -31.64 4.81 3.93
CA ASP A 76 -30.77 5.87 4.42
C ASP A 76 -31.46 6.98 5.21
N PRO A 77 -30.67 7.80 5.94
CA PRO A 77 -31.18 9.02 6.56
C PRO A 77 -31.83 10.01 5.57
N LYS A 78 -31.44 9.95 4.28
CA LYS A 78 -32.07 10.73 3.20
C LYS A 78 -33.35 10.08 2.64
N SER A 79 -33.84 9.01 3.27
CA SER A 79 -34.99 8.21 2.84
C SER A 79 -34.85 7.59 1.44
N ILE A 80 -33.61 7.36 0.99
CA ILE A 80 -33.29 6.63 -0.25
C ILE A 80 -33.02 5.17 0.13
N VAL A 81 -33.53 4.23 -0.67
CA VAL A 81 -33.20 2.80 -0.52
C VAL A 81 -31.90 2.54 -1.27
N ARG A 82 -30.86 2.14 -0.54
CA ARG A 82 -29.60 1.67 -1.12
C ARG A 82 -29.61 0.17 -1.19
N THR A 83 -29.31 -0.36 -2.37
CA THR A 83 -29.22 -1.80 -2.62
C THR A 83 -27.87 -2.12 -3.23
N VAL A 84 -27.20 -3.10 -2.64
CA VAL A 84 -25.99 -3.72 -3.18
C VAL A 84 -26.38 -5.14 -3.54
N GLU A 85 -26.46 -5.43 -4.83
CA GLU A 85 -26.49 -6.80 -5.32
C GLU A 85 -25.04 -7.19 -5.63
N TYR A 86 -24.68 -8.43 -5.37
CA TYR A 86 -23.31 -8.88 -5.58
C TYR A 86 -23.25 -10.34 -5.96
N THR A 87 -22.23 -10.64 -6.76
CA THR A 87 -21.85 -11.99 -7.15
C THR A 87 -20.37 -12.18 -6.85
N VAL A 88 -20.03 -13.30 -6.26
CA VAL A 88 -18.66 -13.75 -5.98
C VAL A 88 -18.40 -14.96 -6.85
N ASP A 89 -17.31 -14.90 -7.61
CA ASP A 89 -16.82 -16.01 -8.43
C ASP A 89 -15.30 -16.14 -8.29
N GLU A 90 -14.70 -16.98 -9.14
CA GLU A 90 -13.25 -17.20 -9.17
C GLU A 90 -12.45 -15.92 -9.49
N ASN A 91 -13.08 -14.95 -10.16
CA ASN A 91 -12.48 -13.68 -10.56
C ASN A 91 -12.64 -12.58 -9.49
N GLY A 92 -13.42 -12.84 -8.44
CA GLY A 92 -13.50 -12.01 -7.24
C GLY A 92 -14.92 -11.55 -6.92
N TYR A 93 -15.03 -10.36 -6.33
CA TYR A 93 -16.29 -9.76 -5.87
C TYR A 93 -16.82 -8.74 -6.88
N HIS A 94 -18.05 -8.94 -7.35
CA HIS A 94 -18.71 -8.13 -8.38
C HIS A 94 -20.00 -7.49 -7.84
N PRO A 95 -19.95 -6.24 -7.33
CA PRO A 95 -21.13 -5.54 -6.83
C PRO A 95 -21.82 -4.68 -7.90
N THR A 96 -23.14 -4.68 -7.88
CA THR A 96 -24.03 -3.74 -8.59
C THR A 96 -24.74 -2.85 -7.55
N LEU A 97 -24.53 -1.54 -7.67
CA LEU A 97 -25.04 -0.55 -6.72
C LEU A 97 -26.29 0.14 -7.29
N THR A 98 -27.40 0.11 -6.55
CA THR A 98 -28.64 0.81 -6.88
C THR A 98 -28.99 1.80 -5.76
N GLY A 99 -29.36 3.03 -6.11
CA GLY A 99 -29.69 4.09 -5.14
C GLY A 99 -28.46 4.85 -4.59
N TYR A 100 -27.33 4.80 -5.31
CA TYR A 100 -26.06 5.46 -4.94
C TYR A 100 -25.71 6.67 -5.81
N ASP A 101 -26.64 7.14 -6.65
CA ASP A 101 -26.41 8.24 -7.59
C ASP A 101 -25.94 9.53 -6.90
N ASP A 102 -26.35 9.76 -5.66
CA ASP A 102 -25.97 10.94 -4.88
C ASP A 102 -24.53 10.88 -4.35
N ILE A 103 -24.00 9.69 -4.08
CA ILE A 103 -22.64 9.48 -3.56
C ILE A 103 -21.63 9.32 -4.71
N LEU A 104 -22.02 8.62 -5.77
CA LEU A 104 -21.15 8.36 -6.92
C LEU A 104 -21.01 9.58 -7.84
N ARG A 105 -21.96 10.52 -7.76
CA ARG A 105 -21.89 11.76 -8.54
C ARG A 105 -20.75 12.64 -8.02
N GLN A 106 -19.82 12.94 -8.91
CA GLN A 106 -18.79 13.95 -8.62
C GLN A 106 -19.46 15.29 -8.29
N PRO A 107 -18.97 16.00 -7.25
CA PRO A 107 -19.42 17.33 -6.94
C PRO A 107 -19.37 18.20 -8.18
N GLN A 108 -20.50 18.83 -8.53
CA GLN A 108 -20.52 19.79 -9.63
C GLN A 108 -19.77 21.05 -9.18
N ASP A 109 -18.84 21.52 -10.00
CA ASP A 109 -18.15 22.78 -9.71
C ASP A 109 -19.16 23.93 -9.59
N SER A 110 -18.99 24.78 -8.59
CA SER A 110 -19.73 26.04 -8.54
C SER A 110 -19.35 26.92 -9.74
N GLU A 111 -20.23 27.85 -10.12
CA GLU A 111 -19.97 28.74 -11.27
C GLU A 111 -18.65 29.50 -11.14
N ALA A 112 -18.33 29.95 -9.92
CA ALA A 112 -17.07 30.61 -9.61
C ALA A 112 -15.86 29.69 -9.85
N VAL A 113 -15.93 28.43 -9.40
CA VAL A 113 -14.87 27.44 -9.58
C VAL A 113 -14.70 27.11 -11.07
N ARG A 114 -15.80 26.90 -11.79
CA ARG A 114 -15.76 26.66 -13.24
C ARG A 114 -15.11 27.83 -13.98
N ARG A 115 -15.50 29.06 -13.68
CA ARG A 115 -14.94 30.28 -14.29
C ARG A 115 -13.44 30.42 -14.00
N GLU A 116 -13.01 30.07 -12.78
CA GLU A 116 -11.60 30.13 -12.44
C GLU A 116 -10.79 28.99 -13.10
N LYS A 117 -11.35 27.78 -13.25
CA LYS A 117 -10.74 26.71 -14.06
C LYS A 117 -10.52 27.15 -15.50
N GLU A 118 -11.53 27.78 -16.12
CA GLU A 118 -11.42 28.34 -17.48
C GLU A 118 -10.34 29.43 -17.55
N ARG A 119 -10.35 30.36 -16.60
CA ARG A 119 -9.32 31.41 -16.52
C ARG A 119 -7.91 30.83 -16.36
N HIS A 120 -7.77 29.80 -15.52
CA HIS A 120 -6.50 29.12 -15.29
C HIS A 120 -6.03 28.39 -16.55
N ALA A 121 -6.93 27.72 -17.27
CA ALA A 121 -6.61 27.07 -18.55
C ALA A 121 -6.09 28.09 -19.59
N LEU A 122 -6.74 29.25 -19.70
CA LEU A 122 -6.27 30.34 -20.58
C LEU A 122 -4.93 30.91 -20.13
N LEU A 123 -4.73 31.09 -18.82
CA LEU A 123 -3.46 31.57 -18.28
C LEU A 123 -2.32 30.58 -18.58
N PHE A 124 -2.57 29.28 -18.37
CA PHE A 124 -1.63 28.22 -18.68
C PHE A 124 -1.24 28.25 -20.15
N GLN A 125 -2.21 28.32 -21.07
CA GLN A 125 -1.94 28.41 -22.50
C GLN A 125 -1.10 29.63 -22.84
N LYS A 126 -1.41 30.81 -22.27
CA LYS A 126 -0.62 32.04 -22.45
C LYS A 126 0.83 31.87 -21.98
N ILE A 127 1.03 31.26 -20.82
CA ILE A 127 2.38 31.02 -20.28
C ILE A 127 3.12 30.00 -21.15
N ALA A 128 2.46 28.93 -21.59
CA ALA A 128 3.05 27.94 -22.49
C ALA A 128 3.51 28.58 -23.81
N THR A 129 2.66 29.41 -24.44
CA THR A 129 3.04 30.16 -25.66
C THR A 129 4.18 31.14 -25.40
N ARG A 130 4.15 31.86 -24.27
CA ARG A 130 5.24 32.78 -23.90
C ARG A 130 6.56 32.03 -23.73
N ASN A 131 6.54 30.89 -23.04
CA ASN A 131 7.73 30.08 -22.80
C ASN A 131 8.22 29.42 -24.10
N SER A 132 7.32 29.07 -25.02
CA SER A 132 7.70 28.50 -26.33
C SER A 132 8.29 29.52 -27.30
N GLN A 133 8.00 30.81 -27.14
CA GLN A 133 8.55 31.89 -27.96
C GLN A 133 10.03 32.23 -27.64
N GLY A 134 10.64 31.52 -26.68
CA GLY A 134 12.01 31.74 -26.25
C GLY A 134 12.14 32.86 -25.21
N ILE A 135 13.22 32.82 -24.44
CA ILE A 135 13.54 33.85 -23.45
C ILE A 135 14.04 35.09 -24.22
N PRO A 136 13.53 36.31 -23.94
CA PRO A 136 14.03 37.52 -24.58
C PRO A 136 15.55 37.64 -24.41
N ALA A 137 16.27 38.12 -25.43
CA ALA A 137 17.74 38.17 -25.49
C ALA A 137 18.43 38.94 -24.34
N ASN A 138 17.66 39.60 -23.47
CA ASN A 138 18.13 40.26 -22.27
C ASN A 138 18.04 39.32 -21.06
N LEU A 139 18.69 38.15 -21.13
CA LEU A 139 18.93 37.37 -19.92
C LEU A 139 19.84 38.19 -19.00
N PRO A 140 19.60 38.20 -17.67
CA PRO A 140 20.57 38.73 -16.72
C PRO A 140 21.93 38.10 -17.00
N ARG A 141 22.94 38.93 -17.32
CA ARG A 141 24.31 38.44 -17.48
C ARG A 141 24.75 37.81 -16.17
N ASP A 142 25.24 36.57 -16.23
CA ASP A 142 25.81 35.90 -15.06
C ASP A 142 26.89 36.80 -14.45
N THR A 143 26.85 36.95 -13.13
CA THR A 143 27.97 37.56 -12.39
C THR A 143 29.19 36.64 -12.50
N LYS A 144 30.41 37.21 -12.37
CA LYS A 144 31.66 36.42 -12.46
C LYS A 144 31.68 35.21 -11.51
N SER A 145 31.10 35.35 -10.32
CA SER A 145 31.02 34.26 -9.35
C SER A 145 30.13 33.11 -9.83
N VAL A 146 28.96 33.42 -10.42
CA VAL A 146 28.04 32.41 -10.98
C VAL A 146 28.66 31.71 -12.18
N ALA A 147 29.34 32.44 -13.07
CA ALA A 147 30.06 31.86 -14.19
C ALA A 147 31.16 30.89 -13.70
N ASN A 148 31.96 31.32 -12.72
CA ASN A 148 32.99 30.46 -12.12
C ASN A 148 32.41 29.22 -11.42
N ALA A 149 31.25 29.36 -10.75
CA ALA A 149 30.56 28.25 -10.10
C ALA A 149 30.05 27.23 -11.14
N LYS A 150 29.50 27.69 -12.28
CA LYS A 150 29.09 26.81 -13.39
C LYS A 150 30.28 26.01 -13.93
N VAL A 151 31.43 26.66 -14.13
CA VAL A 151 32.66 25.99 -14.57
C VAL A 151 33.11 24.93 -13.57
N ARG A 152 33.15 25.27 -12.28
CA ARG A 152 33.49 24.30 -11.23
C ARG A 152 32.52 23.13 -11.17
N HIS A 153 31.23 23.40 -11.30
CA HIS A 153 30.21 22.36 -11.30
C HIS A 153 30.35 21.44 -12.52
N ALA A 154 30.65 21.97 -13.69
CA ALA A 154 30.88 21.18 -14.89
C ALA A 154 32.11 20.26 -14.74
N ASP A 155 33.22 20.76 -14.18
CA ASP A 155 34.42 19.97 -13.88
C ASP A 155 34.12 18.85 -12.87
N LEU A 156 33.44 19.17 -11.77
CA LEU A 156 33.04 18.17 -10.78
C LEU A 156 32.13 17.09 -11.38
N TYR A 157 31.16 17.49 -12.21
CA TYR A 157 30.29 16.54 -12.89
C TYR A 157 31.07 15.58 -13.79
N GLN A 158 32.03 16.10 -14.56
CA GLN A 158 32.88 15.27 -15.43
C GLN A 158 33.73 14.28 -14.62
N ARG A 159 34.28 14.72 -13.49
CA ARG A 159 35.07 13.84 -12.60
C ARG A 159 34.22 12.71 -12.02
N ILE A 160 33.06 13.03 -11.46
CA ILE A 160 32.15 12.02 -10.89
C ILE A 160 31.66 11.06 -11.98
N ALA A 161 31.34 11.56 -13.18
CA ALA A 161 30.97 10.70 -14.30
C ALA A 161 32.09 9.73 -14.70
N ALA A 162 33.34 10.21 -14.74
CA ALA A 162 34.50 9.36 -15.02
C ALA A 162 34.75 8.33 -13.91
N GLU A 163 34.59 8.72 -12.64
CA GLU A 163 34.67 7.81 -11.50
C GLU A 163 33.60 6.72 -11.57
N HIS A 164 32.35 7.09 -11.85
CA HIS A 164 31.25 6.14 -12.02
C HIS A 164 31.49 5.17 -13.18
N ALA A 165 32.05 5.66 -14.30
CA ALA A 165 32.43 4.81 -15.43
C ALA A 165 33.54 3.82 -15.04
N ALA A 166 34.54 4.27 -14.27
CA ALA A 166 35.61 3.40 -13.78
C ALA A 166 35.09 2.32 -12.82
N ILE A 167 34.18 2.68 -11.89
CA ILE A 167 33.55 1.73 -10.96
C ILE A 167 32.70 0.71 -11.74
N ALA A 168 31.96 1.15 -12.77
CA ALA A 168 31.18 0.26 -13.62
C ALA A 168 32.08 -0.77 -14.32
N ALA A 169 33.19 -0.33 -14.92
CA ALA A 169 34.17 -1.22 -15.54
C ALA A 169 34.82 -2.18 -14.53
N GLN A 170 35.14 -1.70 -13.31
CA GLN A 170 35.66 -2.55 -12.23
C GLN A 170 34.65 -3.63 -11.83
N ARG A 171 33.38 -3.28 -11.66
CA ARG A 171 32.31 -4.23 -11.31
C ARG A 171 32.07 -5.25 -12.41
N GLU A 172 32.13 -4.84 -13.67
CA GLU A 172 32.02 -5.76 -14.81
C GLU A 172 33.19 -6.74 -14.86
N ALA A 173 34.43 -6.27 -14.69
CA ALA A 173 35.59 -7.14 -14.61
C ALA A 173 35.51 -8.12 -13.44
N GLN A 174 35.03 -7.67 -12.28
CA GLN A 174 34.78 -8.54 -11.12
C GLN A 174 33.71 -9.60 -11.42
N ARG A 175 32.61 -9.21 -12.09
CA ARG A 175 31.56 -10.15 -12.51
C ARG A 175 32.12 -11.21 -13.45
N LEU A 176 32.88 -10.82 -14.48
CA LEU A 176 33.51 -11.74 -15.43
C LEU A 176 34.52 -12.67 -14.75
N ALA A 177 35.33 -12.16 -13.81
CA ALA A 177 36.27 -12.98 -13.04
C ALA A 177 35.54 -14.01 -12.13
N TYR A 178 34.41 -13.61 -11.53
CA TYR A 178 33.56 -14.51 -10.77
C TYR A 178 32.92 -15.57 -11.68
N GLU A 179 32.33 -15.19 -12.80
CA GLU A 179 31.76 -16.12 -13.79
C GLU A 179 32.81 -17.14 -14.28
N ALA A 180 34.03 -16.69 -14.57
CA ALA A 180 35.13 -17.55 -14.99
C ALA A 180 35.61 -18.55 -13.91
N THR A 181 35.39 -18.24 -12.63
CA THR A 181 35.77 -19.11 -11.49
C THR A 181 34.59 -19.88 -10.89
N SER A 182 33.35 -19.52 -11.24
CA SER A 182 32.14 -20.19 -10.78
C SER A 182 31.93 -21.52 -11.51
N VAL A 183 31.66 -22.58 -10.76
CA VAL A 183 31.24 -23.88 -11.32
C VAL A 183 29.74 -23.83 -11.57
N PRO A 184 29.24 -24.10 -12.80
CA PRO A 184 27.80 -24.14 -13.07
C PRO A 184 27.11 -25.19 -12.21
N ASN A 185 26.02 -24.81 -11.53
CA ASN A 185 25.19 -25.78 -10.83
C ASN A 185 24.28 -26.46 -11.85
N GLU A 186 24.66 -27.66 -12.32
CA GLU A 186 23.84 -28.44 -13.25
C GLU A 186 22.56 -28.92 -12.54
N VAL A 187 21.41 -28.32 -12.88
CA VAL A 187 20.11 -28.81 -12.44
C VAL A 187 19.85 -30.12 -13.19
N ARG A 188 19.95 -31.25 -12.49
CA ARG A 188 19.55 -32.56 -13.05
C ARG A 188 18.03 -32.58 -13.22
N GLU A 189 17.55 -32.43 -14.45
CA GLU A 189 16.18 -32.80 -14.81
C GLU A 189 16.04 -34.32 -14.67
N TYR A 190 15.24 -34.77 -13.70
CA TYR A 190 14.92 -36.18 -13.52
C TYR A 190 13.75 -36.54 -14.43
N ASP A 191 14.02 -37.26 -15.53
CA ASP A 191 13.01 -37.95 -16.32
C ASP A 191 12.47 -39.15 -15.53
N PHE A 192 11.24 -39.04 -15.02
CA PHE A 192 10.53 -40.14 -14.38
C PHE A 192 9.86 -41.01 -15.46
N ASN A 193 10.43 -42.18 -15.76
CA ASN A 193 9.77 -43.19 -16.59
C ASN A 193 9.09 -44.25 -15.70
N TYR A 194 7.76 -44.28 -15.75
CA TYR A 194 6.91 -45.23 -15.04
C TYR A 194 6.90 -46.60 -15.74
N ASN A 195 7.00 -47.68 -14.94
CA ASN A 195 6.49 -49.00 -15.29
C ASN A 195 5.36 -49.35 -14.32
#